data_AF-A0A7Y9ZFX9-F1
#
_entry.id   AF-A0A7Y9ZFX9-F1
#
_cell.length_a   1.000
_cell.length_b   1.000
_cell.length_c   1.000
_cell.angle_alpha   90.00
_cell.angle_beta   90.00
_cell.angle_gamma   90.00
#
_symmetry.space_group_name_H-M   'P 1'
#
loop_
_entity.id
_entity.type
_entity.pdbx_description
1 polymer ?
#
loop_
_entity_poly.entity_id
_entity_poly.type
_entity_poly.pdbx_seq_one_letter_code
_entity_poly.pdbx_strand_id
1 'polypeptide(L)'
;MTDAEAVRRVVLPLPRAVERQTGGLWKHYIGQIVFLAFSKDEQAMGFGFPKEQRDDLVASAPDTFFLPRPQDLRFNWVCARLGPLDGDEMRELVTDAWRMCVPRMLHDLPDLPEPTARAWSLIDARDFSGAHPLLHPYLHWHDKELVLRGRTKVLAHLRQHPRPRPPDRVEVRDGQVYRWVRD
;
A
#
# COMPACT_ATOMS: atom_id res chain seq x y z
N MET A 1 13.60 7.39 -18.55
CA MET A 1 14.29 6.14 -18.17
C MET A 1 13.82 5.78 -16.78
N THR A 2 13.31 4.57 -16.60
CA THR A 2 12.81 4.10 -15.30
C THR A 2 13.97 3.56 -14.48
N ASP A 3 14.05 4.00 -13.23
CA ASP A 3 15.03 3.58 -12.23
C ASP A 3 14.34 3.24 -10.91
N ALA A 4 15.09 2.77 -9.92
CA ALA A 4 14.53 2.36 -8.64
C ALA A 4 13.88 3.51 -7.86
N GLU A 5 14.38 4.74 -8.02
CA GLU A 5 13.75 5.93 -7.42
C GLU A 5 12.39 6.24 -8.05
N ALA A 6 12.23 6.04 -9.36
CA ALA A 6 10.92 6.14 -10.01
C ALA A 6 9.93 5.12 -9.45
N VAL A 7 10.37 3.88 -9.23
CA VAL A 7 9.56 2.84 -8.59
C VAL A 7 9.21 3.22 -7.15
N ARG A 8 10.17 3.70 -6.35
CA ARG A 8 9.92 4.15 -4.97
C ARG A 8 8.90 5.28 -4.90
N ARG A 9 8.92 6.23 -5.85
CA ARG A 9 7.90 7.29 -5.93
C ARG A 9 6.48 6.75 -6.11
N VAL A 10 6.31 5.61 -6.77
CA VAL A 10 5.01 4.94 -6.91
C VAL A 10 4.68 4.12 -5.67
N VAL A 11 5.65 3.42 -5.07
CA VAL A 11 5.43 2.52 -3.94
C VAL A 11 5.16 3.24 -2.62
N LEU A 12 5.90 4.32 -2.33
CA LEU A 12 5.85 4.99 -1.01
C LEU A 12 4.44 5.51 -0.63
N PRO A 13 3.62 6.04 -1.57
CA PRO A 13 2.24 6.42 -1.27
C PRO A 13 1.28 5.22 -1.12
N LEU A 14 1.67 4.01 -1.53
CA LEU A 14 0.77 2.86 -1.51
C LEU A 14 0.43 2.46 -0.06
N PRO A 15 -0.86 2.32 0.27
CA PRO A 15 -1.29 1.91 1.59
C PRO A 15 -0.67 0.60 2.03
N ARG A 16 -0.22 0.57 3.29
CA ARG A 16 0.42 -0.58 3.96
C ARG A 16 1.76 -1.02 3.35
N ALA A 17 2.25 -0.36 2.31
CA ALA A 17 3.56 -0.67 1.75
C ALA A 17 4.65 -0.25 2.74
N VAL A 18 5.54 -1.18 3.05
CA VAL A 18 6.70 -0.91 3.92
C VAL A 18 7.96 -1.36 3.22
N GLU A 19 8.91 -0.44 3.08
CA GLU A 19 10.24 -0.75 2.57
C GLU A 19 11.13 -1.29 3.71
N ARG A 20 11.87 -2.38 3.44
CA ARG A 20 12.85 -2.97 4.34
C ARG A 20 14.02 -3.53 3.55
N GLN A 21 15.22 -3.42 4.11
CA GLN A 21 16.39 -4.10 3.57
C GLN A 21 16.53 -5.49 4.20
N THR A 22 16.71 -6.54 3.41
CA THR A 22 16.94 -7.91 3.89
C THR A 22 17.93 -8.63 2.98
N GLY A 23 19.04 -9.10 3.55
CA GLY A 23 20.09 -9.78 2.78
C GLY A 23 20.75 -8.92 1.70
N GLY A 24 20.81 -7.59 1.93
CA GLY A 24 21.34 -6.61 0.97
C GLY A 24 20.42 -6.30 -0.21
N LEU A 25 19.15 -6.72 -0.16
CA LEU A 25 18.13 -6.38 -1.14
C LEU A 25 17.10 -5.45 -0.50
N TRP A 26 16.68 -4.42 -1.24
CA TRP A 26 15.53 -3.60 -0.88
C TRP A 26 14.24 -4.30 -1.30
N LYS A 27 13.32 -4.43 -0.36
CA LYS A 27 12.07 -5.17 -0.52
C LYS A 27 10.90 -4.34 0.01
N HIS A 28 9.76 -4.43 -0.66
CA HIS A 28 8.52 -3.80 -0.25
C HIS A 28 7.51 -4.85 0.15
N TYR A 29 6.90 -4.63 1.32
CA TYR A 29 6.04 -5.58 1.99
C TYR A 29 4.63 -5.04 2.15
N ILE A 30 3.66 -5.95 2.10
CA ILE A 30 2.33 -5.79 2.70
C ILE A 30 2.22 -6.79 3.85
N GLY A 31 2.34 -6.28 5.08
CA GLY A 31 2.44 -7.13 6.27
C GLY A 31 3.69 -8.02 6.20
N GLN A 32 3.51 -9.30 5.89
CA GLN A 32 4.59 -10.29 5.73
C GLN A 32 4.84 -10.69 4.26
N ILE A 33 3.99 -10.25 3.34
CA ILE A 33 4.07 -10.61 1.92
C ILE A 33 5.01 -9.62 1.23
N VAL A 34 6.07 -10.11 0.58
CA VAL A 34 6.86 -9.30 -0.35
C VAL A 34 6.07 -9.21 -1.64
N PHE A 35 5.78 -8.00 -2.12
CA PHE A 35 5.11 -7.80 -3.41
C PHE A 35 6.04 -7.16 -4.46
N LEU A 36 7.14 -6.53 -4.03
CA LEU A 36 8.17 -5.98 -4.89
C LEU A 36 9.55 -6.11 -4.23
N ALA A 37 10.59 -6.41 -5.00
CA ALA A 37 11.97 -6.42 -4.53
C ALA A 37 12.94 -6.01 -5.63
N PHE A 38 13.92 -5.17 -5.31
CA PHE A 38 14.99 -4.82 -6.24
C PHE A 38 16.09 -5.88 -6.29
N SER A 39 16.77 -5.99 -7.44
CA SER A 39 18.09 -6.62 -7.52
C SER A 39 19.12 -5.84 -6.71
N LYS A 40 20.29 -6.45 -6.44
CA LYS A 40 21.35 -5.81 -5.61
C LYS A 40 21.87 -4.50 -6.22
N ASP A 41 21.89 -4.41 -7.54
CA ASP A 41 22.31 -3.26 -8.33
C ASP A 41 21.15 -2.30 -8.67
N GLU A 42 19.94 -2.61 -8.19
CA GLU A 42 18.71 -1.85 -8.42
C GLU A 42 18.37 -1.63 -9.92
N GLN A 43 18.94 -2.43 -10.83
CA GLN A 43 18.67 -2.34 -12.27
C GLN A 43 17.46 -3.20 -12.71
N ALA A 44 16.97 -4.05 -11.83
CA ALA A 44 15.79 -4.88 -12.05
C ALA A 44 14.92 -4.92 -10.79
N MET A 45 13.64 -5.20 -10.98
CA MET A 45 12.70 -5.49 -9.91
C MET A 45 12.02 -6.83 -10.16
N GLY A 46 11.87 -7.62 -9.10
CA GLY A 46 10.89 -8.68 -9.04
C GLY A 46 9.58 -8.12 -8.47
N PHE A 47 8.46 -8.57 -8.98
CA PHE A 47 7.13 -8.13 -8.53
C PHE A 47 6.10 -9.26 -8.57
N GLY A 48 5.04 -9.09 -7.79
CA GLY A 48 3.91 -10.01 -7.75
C GLY A 48 3.21 -10.12 -9.11
N PHE A 49 3.08 -11.34 -9.63
CA PHE A 49 2.46 -11.59 -10.94
C PHE A 49 1.85 -13.01 -11.02
N PRO A 50 0.71 -13.23 -11.71
CA PRO A 50 0.12 -14.56 -11.85
C PRO A 50 1.09 -15.57 -12.49
N LYS A 51 1.23 -16.76 -11.90
CA LYS A 51 2.19 -17.77 -12.39
C LYS A 51 1.87 -18.24 -13.80
N GLU A 52 0.59 -18.43 -14.05
CA GLU A 52 0.03 -18.94 -15.29
C GLU A 52 0.25 -18.01 -16.48
N GLN A 53 0.52 -16.72 -16.24
CA GLN A 53 0.71 -15.71 -17.29
C GLN A 53 2.18 -15.32 -17.48
N ARG A 54 3.09 -15.72 -16.58
CA ARG A 54 4.47 -15.19 -16.57
C ARG A 54 5.25 -15.57 -17.83
N ASP A 55 5.01 -16.78 -18.36
CA ASP A 55 5.76 -17.28 -19.51
C ASP A 55 5.34 -16.50 -20.78
N ASP A 56 4.05 -16.16 -20.90
CA ASP A 56 3.53 -15.29 -21.96
C ASP A 56 4.07 -13.86 -21.85
N LEU A 57 4.12 -13.30 -20.63
CA LEU A 57 4.71 -11.97 -20.39
C LEU A 57 6.19 -11.93 -20.84
N VAL A 58 6.97 -12.94 -20.43
CA VAL A 58 8.38 -13.05 -20.82
C VAL A 58 8.53 -13.23 -22.33
N ALA A 59 7.67 -14.03 -22.97
CA ALA A 59 7.71 -14.21 -24.42
C ALA A 59 7.36 -12.92 -25.19
N SER A 60 6.50 -12.06 -24.63
CA SER A 60 6.08 -10.82 -25.26
C SER A 60 7.18 -9.75 -25.34
N ALA A 61 8.05 -9.67 -24.32
CA ALA A 61 9.15 -8.71 -24.24
C ALA A 61 10.33 -9.29 -23.44
N PRO A 62 11.12 -10.23 -24.02
CA PRO A 62 12.18 -10.96 -23.30
C PRO A 62 13.38 -10.09 -22.91
N ASP A 63 13.56 -8.93 -23.54
CA ASP A 63 14.59 -7.96 -23.15
C ASP A 63 14.20 -7.18 -21.89
N THR A 64 12.90 -7.10 -21.59
CA THR A 64 12.33 -6.44 -20.42
C THR A 64 12.07 -7.44 -19.30
N PHE A 65 11.34 -8.51 -19.58
CA PHE A 65 10.86 -9.46 -18.59
C PHE A 65 11.67 -10.76 -18.58
N PHE A 66 11.86 -11.32 -17.40
CA PHE A 66 12.55 -12.59 -17.24
C PHE A 66 12.04 -13.36 -16.02
N LEU A 67 12.22 -14.68 -16.05
CA LEU A 67 11.85 -15.55 -14.95
C LEU A 67 12.74 -15.31 -13.72
N PRO A 68 12.19 -15.41 -12.49
CA PRO A 68 12.99 -15.37 -11.29
C PRO A 68 13.84 -16.65 -11.15
N ARG A 69 14.65 -16.71 -10.10
CA ARG A 69 15.48 -17.90 -9.83
C ARG A 69 14.59 -19.14 -9.62
N PRO A 70 15.08 -20.37 -9.92
CA PRO A 70 14.27 -21.57 -9.83
C PRO A 70 13.51 -21.77 -8.51
N GLN A 71 14.14 -21.44 -7.38
CA GLN A 71 13.54 -21.53 -6.04
C GLN A 71 12.32 -20.59 -5.83
N ASP A 72 12.25 -19.50 -6.60
CA ASP A 72 11.21 -18.48 -6.50
C ASP A 72 10.06 -18.75 -7.49
N LEU A 73 10.23 -19.69 -8.43
CA LEU A 73 9.17 -20.07 -9.41
C LEU A 73 7.92 -20.65 -8.75
N ARG A 74 8.00 -21.05 -7.47
CA ARG A 74 6.87 -21.50 -6.66
C ARG A 74 5.98 -20.35 -6.17
N PHE A 75 6.32 -19.09 -6.40
CA PHE A 75 5.55 -17.92 -6.00
C PHE A 75 4.89 -17.24 -7.21
N ASN A 76 3.90 -16.39 -6.95
CA ASN A 76 3.30 -15.50 -7.95
C ASN A 76 4.27 -14.34 -8.18
N TRP A 77 5.25 -14.54 -9.07
CA TRP A 77 6.41 -13.66 -9.18
C TRP A 77 7.03 -13.70 -10.57
N VAL A 78 7.41 -12.52 -11.08
CA VAL A 78 8.20 -12.35 -12.31
C VAL A 78 9.14 -11.16 -12.13
N CYS A 79 10.15 -11.02 -12.99
CA CYS A 79 11.11 -9.92 -12.92
C CYS A 79 11.08 -9.07 -14.18
N ALA A 80 11.37 -7.78 -14.03
CA ALA A 80 11.58 -6.82 -15.11
C ALA A 80 12.89 -6.07 -14.94
N ARG A 81 13.59 -5.78 -16.04
CA ARG A 81 14.66 -4.78 -16.08
C ARG A 81 14.01 -3.40 -16.06
N LEU A 82 14.56 -2.47 -15.27
CA LEU A 82 13.96 -1.13 -15.14
C LEU A 82 14.22 -0.27 -16.38
N GLY A 83 15.42 -0.32 -16.95
CA GLY A 83 15.80 0.55 -18.07
C GLY A 83 14.85 0.57 -19.27
N PRO A 84 14.37 -0.60 -19.75
CA PRO A 84 13.41 -0.67 -20.86
C PRO A 84 11.99 -0.22 -20.55
N LEU A 85 11.58 -0.21 -19.27
CA LEU A 85 10.20 0.18 -18.90
C LEU A 85 10.00 1.68 -19.07
N ASP A 86 8.87 2.06 -19.64
CA ASP A 86 8.39 3.43 -19.49
C ASP A 86 7.75 3.66 -18.10
N GLY A 87 7.39 4.91 -17.81
CA GLY A 87 6.88 5.29 -16.48
C GLY A 87 5.46 4.82 -16.21
N ASP A 88 4.65 4.64 -17.25
CA ASP A 88 3.24 4.21 -17.12
C ASP A 88 3.19 2.70 -16.96
N GLU A 89 3.92 1.95 -17.78
CA GLU A 89 4.08 0.50 -17.67
C GLU A 89 4.63 0.13 -16.28
N MET A 90 5.70 0.79 -15.83
CA MET A 90 6.24 0.55 -14.48
C MET A 90 5.20 0.79 -13.39
N ARG A 91 4.42 1.89 -13.49
CA ARG A 91 3.39 2.22 -12.51
C ARG A 91 2.29 1.16 -12.47
N GLU A 92 1.86 0.67 -13.63
CA GLU A 92 0.87 -0.41 -13.73
C GLU A 92 1.37 -1.69 -13.05
N LEU A 93 2.59 -2.14 -13.40
CA LEU A 93 3.19 -3.35 -12.81
C LEU A 93 3.31 -3.25 -11.28
N VAL A 94 3.77 -2.11 -10.76
CA VAL A 94 3.90 -1.86 -9.32
C VAL A 94 2.53 -1.87 -8.64
N THR A 95 1.54 -1.19 -9.24
CA THR A 95 0.20 -1.05 -8.67
C THR A 95 -0.54 -2.38 -8.67
N ASP A 96 -0.43 -3.17 -9.75
CA ASP A 96 -1.11 -4.46 -9.86
C ASP A 96 -0.47 -5.52 -8.96
N ALA A 97 0.86 -5.55 -8.85
CA ALA A 97 1.55 -6.39 -7.87
C ALA A 97 1.09 -6.07 -6.43
N TRP A 98 0.91 -4.79 -6.12
CA TRP A 98 0.36 -4.36 -4.84
C TRP A 98 -1.10 -4.80 -4.66
N ARG A 99 -1.96 -4.62 -5.66
CA ARG A 99 -3.39 -5.02 -5.65
C ARG A 99 -3.58 -6.51 -5.40
N MET A 100 -2.67 -7.35 -5.89
CA MET A 100 -2.67 -8.80 -5.60
C MET A 100 -2.46 -9.12 -4.11
N CYS A 101 -1.85 -8.21 -3.35
CA CYS A 101 -1.44 -8.42 -1.97
C CYS A 101 -2.29 -7.66 -0.95
N VAL A 102 -3.24 -6.82 -1.39
CA VAL A 102 -4.13 -6.05 -0.51
C VAL A 102 -5.61 -6.41 -0.69
N PRO A 103 -6.46 -6.19 0.32
CA PRO A 103 -7.90 -6.27 0.15
C PRO A 103 -8.41 -5.25 -0.87
N ARG A 104 -9.43 -5.62 -1.65
CA ARG A 104 -10.06 -4.79 -2.69
C ARG A 104 -10.45 -3.38 -2.24
N MET A 105 -10.79 -3.21 -0.96
CA MET A 105 -11.17 -1.90 -0.42
C MET A 105 -10.05 -0.86 -0.51
N LEU A 106 -8.80 -1.26 -0.72
CA LEU A 106 -7.67 -0.34 -0.85
C LEU A 106 -7.42 0.07 -2.30
N HIS A 107 -7.94 -0.66 -3.29
CA HIS A 107 -7.56 -0.49 -4.70
C HIS A 107 -7.79 0.94 -5.21
N ASP A 108 -8.80 1.61 -4.68
CA ASP A 108 -9.25 2.94 -5.09
C ASP A 108 -9.49 3.82 -3.85
N LEU A 109 -8.45 4.04 -3.03
CA LEU A 109 -8.57 4.95 -1.89
C LEU A 109 -8.77 6.40 -2.37
N PRO A 110 -9.65 7.17 -1.72
CA PRO A 110 -9.72 8.61 -1.94
C PRO A 110 -8.39 9.26 -1.51
N ASP A 111 -8.03 10.37 -2.16
CA ASP A 111 -6.94 11.21 -1.69
C ASP A 111 -7.36 11.85 -0.36
N LEU A 112 -6.74 11.37 0.74
CA LEU A 112 -7.06 11.81 2.09
C LEU A 112 -6.05 12.86 2.54
N PRO A 113 -6.49 13.99 3.12
CA PRO A 113 -5.56 14.99 3.64
C PRO A 113 -4.73 14.42 4.80
N GLU A 114 -3.47 14.85 4.93
CA GLU A 114 -2.60 14.65 6.11
C GLU A 114 -3.10 15.56 7.25
N PRO A 115 -3.97 15.09 8.16
CA PRO A 115 -3.66 14.04 9.14
C PRO A 115 -4.53 12.77 9.05
N THR A 116 -5.51 12.76 8.16
CA THR A 116 -6.49 11.67 7.99
C THR A 116 -5.84 10.42 7.41
N ALA A 117 -5.03 10.57 6.37
CA ALA A 117 -4.27 9.46 5.79
C ALA A 117 -3.40 8.78 6.85
N ARG A 118 -2.70 9.59 7.66
CA ARG A 118 -1.88 9.11 8.77
C ARG A 118 -2.72 8.46 9.88
N ALA A 119 -3.81 9.08 10.31
CA ALA A 119 -4.70 8.54 11.33
C ALA A 119 -5.27 7.18 10.90
N TRP A 120 -5.76 7.08 9.67
CA TRP A 120 -6.25 5.83 9.09
C TRP A 120 -5.16 4.76 9.05
N SER A 121 -3.96 5.08 8.56
CA SER A 121 -2.83 4.15 8.53
C SER A 121 -2.47 3.60 9.91
N LEU A 122 -2.50 4.45 10.94
CA LEU A 122 -2.21 4.06 12.32
C LEU A 122 -3.35 3.19 12.90
N ILE A 123 -4.60 3.56 12.65
CA ILE A 123 -5.77 2.75 13.06
C ILE A 123 -5.72 1.37 12.41
N ASP A 124 -5.41 1.30 11.12
CA ASP A 124 -5.30 0.08 10.34
C ASP A 124 -4.14 -0.82 10.82
N ALA A 125 -3.02 -0.20 11.22
CA ALA A 125 -1.91 -0.86 11.90
C ALA A 125 -2.20 -1.21 13.38
N ARG A 126 -3.40 -0.86 13.89
CA ARG A 126 -3.82 -0.99 15.30
C ARG A 126 -2.96 -0.19 16.29
N ASP A 127 -2.24 0.82 15.81
CA ASP A 127 -1.53 1.79 16.65
C ASP A 127 -2.47 2.93 17.06
N PHE A 128 -3.35 2.61 18.01
CA PHE A 128 -4.31 3.58 18.55
C PHE A 128 -3.65 4.71 19.36
N SER A 129 -2.47 4.46 19.91
CA SER A 129 -1.70 5.45 20.66
C SER A 129 -1.15 6.51 19.71
N GLY A 130 -0.58 6.10 18.57
CA GLY A 130 -0.16 6.99 17.50
C GLY A 130 -1.34 7.73 16.84
N ALA A 131 -2.49 7.06 16.67
CA ALA A 131 -3.67 7.67 16.08
C ALA A 131 -4.32 8.73 16.99
N HIS A 132 -4.32 8.52 18.31
CA HIS A 132 -4.96 9.41 19.29
C HIS A 132 -4.68 10.91 19.11
N PRO A 133 -3.43 11.40 18.99
CA PRO A 133 -3.14 12.83 18.81
C PRO A 133 -3.65 13.40 17.49
N LEU A 134 -3.94 12.56 16.48
CA LEU A 134 -4.47 12.99 15.18
C LEU A 134 -6.00 13.08 15.18
N LEU A 135 -6.67 12.55 16.21
CA LEU A 135 -8.13 12.59 16.35
C LEU A 135 -8.53 13.73 17.29
N HIS A 136 -9.43 14.59 16.82
CA HIS A 136 -9.89 15.75 17.58
C HIS A 136 -10.68 15.30 18.84
N PRO A 137 -10.57 15.97 20.00
CA PRO A 137 -11.31 15.62 21.21
C PRO A 137 -12.83 15.49 20.99
N TYR A 138 -13.40 16.36 20.15
CA TYR A 138 -14.82 16.40 19.76
C TYR A 138 -15.10 15.70 18.41
N LEU A 139 -14.31 14.71 18.02
CA LEU A 139 -14.47 13.97 16.77
C LEU A 139 -15.92 13.51 16.52
N HIS A 140 -16.45 13.83 15.36
CA HIS A 140 -17.72 13.35 14.84
C HIS A 140 -17.46 12.16 13.91
N TRP A 141 -17.68 10.94 14.39
CA TRP A 141 -17.47 9.72 13.61
C TRP A 141 -18.81 9.16 13.13
N HIS A 142 -18.94 9.00 11.82
CA HIS A 142 -20.06 8.37 11.15
C HIS A 142 -19.49 7.28 10.23
N ASP A 143 -19.84 6.04 10.50
CA ASP A 143 -19.42 4.91 9.71
C ASP A 143 -20.63 4.01 9.45
N LYS A 144 -21.26 4.18 8.29
CA LYS A 144 -22.56 3.61 7.98
C LYS A 144 -23.56 3.94 9.09
N GLU A 145 -24.23 2.96 9.66
CA GLU A 145 -25.19 3.15 10.75
C GLU A 145 -24.54 3.54 12.10
N LEU A 146 -23.21 3.40 12.23
CA LEU A 146 -22.52 3.71 13.48
C LEU A 146 -22.22 5.21 13.59
N VAL A 147 -22.80 5.86 14.60
CA VAL A 147 -22.49 7.24 14.95
C VAL A 147 -21.84 7.31 16.33
N LEU A 148 -20.61 7.83 16.40
CA LEU A 148 -19.88 8.07 17.65
C LEU A 148 -19.45 9.54 17.78
N ARG A 149 -19.33 9.99 19.02
CA ARG A 149 -18.88 11.36 19.37
C ARG A 149 -17.72 11.30 20.34
N GLY A 150 -16.67 12.04 20.01
CA GLY A 150 -15.44 12.18 20.76
C GLY A 150 -14.44 11.04 20.52
N ARG A 151 -13.16 11.39 20.46
CA ARG A 151 -12.07 10.45 20.14
C ARG A 151 -11.98 9.25 21.09
N THR A 152 -12.30 9.44 22.37
CA THR A 152 -12.21 8.36 23.38
C THR A 152 -13.18 7.22 23.07
N LYS A 153 -14.44 7.53 22.72
CA LYS A 153 -15.45 6.52 22.36
C LYS A 153 -15.10 5.83 21.05
N VAL A 154 -14.62 6.61 20.07
CA VAL A 154 -14.15 6.08 18.78
C VAL A 154 -13.00 5.08 18.98
N LEU A 155 -11.95 5.45 19.71
CA LEU A 155 -10.81 4.56 19.96
C LEU A 155 -11.20 3.33 20.80
N ALA A 156 -12.12 3.46 21.76
CA ALA A 156 -12.65 2.31 22.49
C ALA A 156 -13.37 1.32 21.54
N HIS A 157 -14.20 1.84 20.63
CA HIS A 157 -14.86 1.04 19.60
C HIS A 157 -13.85 0.38 18.64
N LEU A 158 -12.88 1.12 18.13
CA LEU A 158 -11.87 0.63 17.19
C LEU A 158 -10.97 -0.46 17.79
N ARG A 159 -10.71 -0.43 19.11
CA ARG A 159 -9.97 -1.54 19.75
C ARG A 159 -10.70 -2.88 19.62
N GLN A 160 -12.03 -2.85 19.68
CA GLN A 160 -12.90 -4.02 19.50
C GLN A 160 -13.14 -4.33 18.01
N HIS A 161 -13.19 -3.30 17.16
CA HIS A 161 -13.49 -3.38 15.72
C HIS A 161 -12.43 -2.62 14.88
N PRO A 162 -11.21 -3.17 14.71
CA PRO A 162 -10.02 -2.41 14.31
C PRO A 162 -9.85 -2.13 12.82
N ARG A 163 -10.84 -2.42 11.97
CA ARG A 163 -10.68 -2.34 10.51
C ARG A 163 -11.74 -1.44 9.86
N PRO A 164 -11.78 -0.14 10.20
CA PRO A 164 -12.60 0.78 9.43
C PRO A 164 -12.01 0.92 8.03
N ARG A 165 -12.89 1.08 7.04
CA ARG A 165 -12.45 1.58 5.73
C ARG A 165 -12.06 3.07 5.88
N PRO A 166 -11.26 3.61 4.96
CA PRO A 166 -11.14 5.07 4.82
C PRO A 166 -12.51 5.78 4.85
N PRO A 167 -12.55 7.05 5.29
CA PRO A 167 -13.74 7.87 5.11
C PRO A 167 -13.93 8.26 3.64
N ASP A 168 -15.18 8.44 3.23
CA ASP A 168 -15.51 9.10 1.96
C ASP A 168 -15.37 10.61 2.07
N ARG A 169 -15.63 11.16 3.27
CA ARG A 169 -15.59 12.60 3.55
C ARG A 169 -14.96 12.87 4.90
N VAL A 170 -14.13 13.91 4.95
CA VAL A 170 -13.40 14.30 6.16
C VAL A 170 -13.36 15.81 6.35
N GLU A 171 -13.45 16.26 7.60
CA GLU A 171 -13.11 17.63 7.99
C GLU A 171 -11.92 17.59 8.95
N VAL A 172 -10.92 18.43 8.69
CA VAL A 172 -9.74 18.62 9.55
C VAL A 172 -9.87 19.97 10.25
N ARG A 173 -9.59 20.01 11.56
CA ARG A 173 -9.50 21.25 12.36
C ARG A 173 -8.27 21.17 13.24
N ASP A 174 -7.50 22.25 13.28
CA ASP A 174 -6.29 22.37 14.10
C ASP A 174 -5.31 21.18 13.91
N GLY A 175 -5.15 20.72 12.66
CA GLY A 175 -4.30 19.58 12.32
C GLY A 175 -4.80 18.22 12.81
N GLN A 176 -6.07 18.13 13.21
CA GLN A 176 -6.72 16.90 13.70
C GLN A 176 -7.99 16.58 12.91
N VAL A 177 -8.30 15.29 12.81
CA VAL A 177 -9.56 14.83 12.21
C VAL A 177 -10.72 15.22 13.13
N TYR A 178 -11.55 16.15 12.66
CA TYR A 178 -12.74 16.64 13.37
C TYR A 178 -14.00 15.88 12.99
N ARG A 179 -14.14 15.50 11.72
CA ARG A 179 -15.27 14.73 11.21
C ARG A 179 -14.77 13.61 10.31
N TRP A 180 -15.21 12.38 10.57
CA TRP A 180 -14.95 11.20 9.76
C TRP A 180 -16.30 10.65 9.29
N VAL A 181 -16.54 10.62 7.98
CA VAL A 181 -17.79 10.10 7.41
C VAL A 181 -17.47 9.03 6.38
N ARG A 182 -18.00 7.84 6.60
CA ARG A 182 -18.14 6.79 5.60
C ARG A 182 -19.62 6.45 5.45
N ASP A 183 -20.15 6.55 4.24
CA ASP A 183 -21.56 6.23 3.95
C ASP A 183 -21.79 4.72 3.72
#